data_AF-A0A8B6D6D0-F1
#
_entry.id   AF-A0A8B6D6D0-F1
#
_cell.length_a   1.000
_cell.length_b   1.000
_cell.length_c   1.000
_cell.angle_alpha   90.00
_cell.angle_beta   90.00
_cell.angle_gamma   90.00
#
_symmetry.space_group_name_H-M   'P 1'
#
loop_
_entity.id
_entity.type
_entity.pdbx_description
1 polymer ?
#
loop_
_entity_poly.entity_id
_entity_poly.type
_entity_poly.pdbx_seq_one_letter_code
_entity_poly.pdbx_strand_id
1 'polypeptide(L)' 'MSVNGKRSIRYKVAEDSCKVKNGQWGRTVLEINTKRTKSLPVMDIGVYDVGAPDQDFKIKLGEVCFFN' A
#
# COMPACT_ATOMS: atom_id res chain seq x y z
N MET A 1 3.51 -6.45 -6.31
CA MET A 1 3.10 -5.20 -7.02
C MET A 1 4.01 -4.08 -6.54
N SER A 2 4.44 -3.16 -7.39
CA SER A 2 5.33 -2.04 -7.01
C SER A 2 5.19 -0.89 -7.98
N VAL A 3 5.40 0.35 -7.53
CA VAL A 3 5.40 1.57 -8.37
C VAL A 3 6.43 1.52 -9.51
N ASN A 4 7.50 0.74 -9.36
CA ASN A 4 8.51 0.54 -10.40
C ASN A 4 8.24 -0.67 -11.30
N GLY A 5 7.21 -1.48 -10.99
CA GLY A 5 6.85 -2.67 -11.77
C GLY A 5 6.13 -2.36 -13.09
N LYS A 6 5.69 -3.41 -13.80
CA LYS A 6 4.90 -3.27 -15.04
C LYS A 6 3.62 -2.47 -14.77
N ARG A 7 3.27 -1.51 -15.64
CA ARG A 7 2.13 -0.59 -15.45
C ARG A 7 0.80 -1.31 -15.16
N SER A 8 0.58 -2.48 -15.76
CA SER A 8 -0.62 -3.29 -15.56
C SER A 8 -0.74 -3.98 -14.19
N ILE A 9 0.29 -3.91 -13.34
CA ILE A 9 0.33 -4.52 -11.99
C ILE A 9 0.73 -3.51 -10.90
N ARG A 10 0.70 -2.20 -11.21
CA ARG A 10 0.94 -1.14 -10.23
C ARG A 10 -0.34 -0.90 -9.43
N TYR A 11 -0.19 -0.66 -8.13
CA TYR A 11 -1.26 -0.08 -7.32
C TYR A 11 -1.38 1.42 -7.63
N LYS A 12 -2.52 2.01 -7.28
CA LYS A 12 -2.74 3.46 -7.26
C LYS A 12 -2.50 3.98 -5.84
N VAL A 13 -1.95 5.18 -5.73
CA VAL A 13 -1.88 5.92 -4.46
C VAL A 13 -3.08 6.86 -4.41
N ALA A 14 -4.02 6.60 -3.49
CA ALA A 14 -5.21 7.43 -3.32
C ALA A 14 -4.94 8.62 -2.38
N GLU A 15 -4.08 8.44 -1.39
CA GLU A 15 -3.65 9.46 -0.43
C GLU A 15 -2.22 9.17 0.02
N ASP A 16 -1.43 10.21 0.28
CA ASP A 16 -0.07 10.05 0.77
C ASP A 16 0.39 11.28 1.56
N SER A 17 0.42 11.15 2.89
CA SER A 17 0.98 12.14 3.81
C SER A 17 2.30 11.68 4.45
N CYS A 18 2.87 10.55 4.04
CA CYS A 18 4.09 9.97 4.63
C CYS A 18 5.38 10.36 3.87
N LYS A 19 5.31 11.36 2.99
CA LYS A 19 6.42 11.77 2.10
C LYS A 19 7.64 12.35 2.82
N VAL A 20 7.46 12.81 4.06
CA VAL A 20 8.49 13.50 4.84
C VAL A 20 8.51 12.94 6.25
N LYS A 21 9.71 12.66 6.79
CA LYS A 21 9.92 12.27 8.19
C LYS A 21 9.81 13.50 9.09
N ASN A 22 8.61 13.78 9.59
CA ASN A 22 8.34 14.94 10.44
C ASN A 22 7.99 14.57 11.90
N GLY A 23 8.09 13.29 12.27
CA GLY A 23 7.77 12.79 13.61
C GLY A 23 6.27 12.76 13.95
N GLN A 24 5.38 13.00 12.97
CA GLN A 24 3.93 12.94 13.15
C GLN A 24 3.34 11.71 12.44
N TRP A 25 2.21 11.22 12.96
CA TRP A 25 1.46 10.15 12.29
C TRP A 25 0.87 10.65 10.97
N GLY A 26 1.25 9.99 9.88
CA GLY A 26 0.65 10.13 8.56
C GLY A 26 -0.01 8.85 8.09
N ARG A 27 -0.60 8.87 6.89
CA ARG A 27 -1.06 7.66 6.21
C ARG A 27 -0.83 7.74 4.70
N THR A 28 -0.64 6.57 4.12
CA THR A 28 -0.66 6.35 2.68
C THR A 28 -1.73 5.30 2.37
N VAL A 29 -2.65 5.61 1.46
CA VAL A 29 -3.72 4.70 1.04
C VAL A 29 -3.38 4.14 -0.34
N LEU A 30 -3.18 2.83 -0.41
CA LEU A 30 -2.89 2.10 -1.64
C LEU A 30 -4.13 1.36 -2.11
N GLU A 31 -4.48 1.51 -3.40
CA GLU A 31 -5.65 0.87 -4.01
C GLU A 31 -5.24 -0.04 -5.16
N ILE A 32 -5.78 -1.26 -5.17
CA ILE A 32 -5.62 -2.23 -6.26
C ILE A 32 -6.99 -2.48 -6.86
N ASN A 33 -7.23 -1.92 -8.05
CA ASN A 33 -8.41 -2.19 -8.85
C ASN A 33 -7.99 -2.94 -10.12
N THR A 34 -8.49 -4.17 -10.31
CA THR A 34 -8.08 -5.05 -11.40
C THR A 34 -9.18 -5.99 -11.84
N LYS A 35 -9.24 -6.27 -13.15
CA LYS A 35 -10.09 -7.34 -13.71
C LYS A 35 -9.50 -8.75 -13.47
N ARG A 36 -8.24 -8.85 -13.04
CA ARG A 36 -7.56 -10.13 -12.77
C ARG A 36 -7.76 -10.53 -11.31
N THR A 37 -8.92 -11.12 -11.01
CA THR A 37 -9.36 -11.50 -9.65
C THR A 37 -8.34 -12.33 -8.87
N LYS A 38 -7.56 -13.19 -9.55
CA LYS A 38 -6.44 -13.97 -8.95
C LYS A 38 -5.33 -13.13 -8.31
N SER A 39 -5.31 -11.81 -8.54
CA SER A 39 -4.33 -10.89 -7.94
C SER A 39 -4.75 -10.37 -6.56
N LEU A 40 -5.95 -10.74 -6.10
CA LEU A 40 -6.54 -10.39 -4.81
C LEU A 40 -6.87 -11.68 -4.05
N PRO A 41 -6.91 -11.66 -2.70
CA PRO A 41 -6.65 -10.51 -1.82
C PRO A 41 -5.15 -10.19 -1.67
N VAL A 42 -4.85 -9.10 -0.94
CA VAL A 42 -3.48 -8.79 -0.51
C VAL A 42 -3.10 -9.75 0.62
N MET A 43 -2.03 -10.50 0.43
CA MET A 43 -1.55 -11.50 1.40
C MET A 43 -0.34 -11.04 2.19
N ASP A 44 0.48 -10.15 1.62
CA ASP A 44 1.74 -9.71 2.22
C ASP A 44 2.09 -8.27 1.80
N ILE A 45 2.83 -7.57 2.67
CA ILE A 45 3.25 -6.18 2.49
C ILE A 45 4.71 -6.04 2.93
N GLY A 46 5.59 -5.75 1.96
CA GLY A 46 6.96 -5.32 2.23
C GLY A 46 7.06 -3.81 2.37
N VAL A 47 7.55 -3.32 3.51
CA VAL A 47 7.83 -1.90 3.78
C VAL A 47 9.34 -1.66 3.70
N TYR A 48 9.77 -0.57 3.08
CA TYR A 48 11.20 -0.32 2.81
C TYR A 48 11.90 0.58 3.85
N ASP A 49 11.27 1.70 4.23
CA ASP A 49 11.88 2.71 5.10
C ASP A 49 11.49 2.49 6.57
N VAL A 50 12.01 1.42 7.17
CA VAL A 50 11.73 0.98 8.54
C VAL A 50 13.02 0.47 9.24
N GLY A 51 13.03 0.47 10.58
CA GLY A 51 14.06 -0.17 11.40
C GLY A 51 14.88 0.77 12.30
N ALA A 52 14.76 2.09 12.15
CA ALA A 52 15.33 3.04 13.10
C ALA A 52 14.48 3.15 14.39
N PRO A 53 15.06 3.56 15.53
CA PRO A 53 14.35 3.61 16.82
C PRO A 53 13.12 4.53 16.86
N ASP A 54 13.03 5.50 15.96
CA ASP A 54 11.94 6.49 15.85
C ASP A 54 10.95 6.16 14.72
N GLN A 55 11.04 4.96 14.13
CA GLN A 55 10.19 4.53 13.01
C GLN A 55 9.15 3.52 13.45
N ASP A 56 7.92 4.00 13.64
CA ASP A 56 6.74 3.17 13.88
C ASP A 56 5.82 3.16 12.65
N PHE A 57 5.14 2.02 12.43
CA PHE A 57 4.10 1.93 11.40
C PHE A 57 2.96 1.02 11.85
N LYS A 58 1.80 1.22 11.23
CA LYS A 58 0.61 0.38 11.39
C LYS A 58 0.06 0.06 10.01
N ILE A 59 -0.46 -1.15 9.86
CA ILE A 59 -1.11 -1.60 8.63
C ILE A 59 -2.59 -1.80 8.92
N LYS A 60 -3.44 -1.23 8.07
CA LYS A 60 -4.87 -1.53 8.02
C LYS A 60 -5.19 -2.14 6.66
N LEU A 61 -5.57 -3.41 6.64
CA LEU A 61 -6.06 -4.08 5.44
C LEU A 61 -7.55 -3.80 5.28
N GLY A 62 -7.94 -3.33 4.09
CA GLY A 62 -9.35 -3.20 3.70
C GLY A 62 -9.90 -4.55 3.23
N GLU A 63 -11.22 -4.67 3.23
CA GLU A 63 -11.90 -5.82 2.65
C GLU A 63 -11.66 -5.89 1.13
N VAL A 64 -11.62 -7.12 0.61
CA VAL A 64 -11.59 -7.34 -0.84
C VAL A 64 -13.01 -7.32 -1.39
N CYS A 65 -13.26 -6.49 -2.40
CA CYS A 65 -14.55 -6.42 -3.07
C CYS A 65 -14.50 -7.13 -4.43
N PHE A 66 -15.46 -8.02 -4.67
CA PHE A 66 -15.71 -8.62 -5.98
C PHE A 66 -17.12 -8.26 -6.41
N PHE A 67 -17.27 -7.79 -7.64
CA PHE A 67 -18.57 -7.55 -8.27
C PHE A 67 -18.78 -8.66 -9.29
N ASN A 68 -19.84 -9.45 -9.12
CA ASN A 68 -20.26 -10.47 -10.09
C ASN A 68 -21.34 -9.89 -11.00
#